data_AF-A0A3B0JWF1-F1
#
_entry.id   AF-A0A3B0JWF1-F1
#
_cell.length_a   1.000
_cell.length_b   1.000
_cell.length_c   1.000
_cell.angle_alpha   90.00
_cell.angle_beta   90.00
_cell.angle_gamma   90.00
#
_symmetry.space_group_name_H-M   'P 1'
#
loop_
_entity.id
_entity.type
_entity.pdbx_description
1 polymer ?
#
loop_
_entity_poly.entity_id
_entity_poly.type
_entity_poly.pdbx_seq_one_letter_code
_entity_poly.pdbx_strand_id
1 'polypeptide(L)'
;MMSYRSAMRHQNVVDDCQRVSCNKDSSSAYSEALSGRCVIVKEIVLGCRIEWSDPDMPPMYDQTWCVYLRQQEGNASMEKYVRRVTFRMSPRLPMRLQVADSAPFEITDVLVSDFPIEMQVEYTDPKMTATSYVFPPPRLAGRTPEETTDKMIFVNPSADMRLSLTASSSPATLAVATGASSSASSLPSNSRGAKKGLLAGLDVKKAAKPKKSGMAAKRFNIR
;
A
#
# COMPACT_ATOMS: atom_id res chain seq x y z
N MET A 1 -16.20 32.13 -15.45
CA MET A 1 -15.09 31.55 -14.66
C MET A 1 -15.62 30.33 -13.93
N MET A 2 -15.10 29.13 -14.21
CA MET A 2 -15.45 27.93 -13.43
C MET A 2 -14.78 28.01 -12.05
N SER A 3 -15.54 27.72 -11.00
CA SER A 3 -15.04 27.64 -9.62
C SER A 3 -14.09 26.44 -9.47
N TYR A 4 -12.97 26.63 -8.78
CA TYR A 4 -12.00 25.58 -8.45
C TYR A 4 -12.65 24.35 -7.77
N ARG A 5 -13.72 24.59 -7.01
CA ARG A 5 -14.53 23.55 -6.35
C ARG A 5 -15.34 22.69 -7.33
N SER A 6 -15.72 23.24 -8.48
CA SER A 6 -16.43 22.52 -9.55
C SER A 6 -15.48 21.70 -10.43
N ALA A 7 -14.24 22.17 -10.62
CA ALA A 7 -13.21 21.40 -11.32
C ALA A 7 -12.82 20.11 -10.55
N MET A 8 -12.69 20.21 -9.22
CA MET A 8 -12.37 19.07 -8.35
C MET A 8 -13.45 17.97 -8.30
N ARG A 9 -14.73 18.30 -8.60
CA ARG A 9 -15.81 17.30 -8.60
C ARG A 9 -15.75 16.37 -9.82
N HIS A 10 -15.37 16.89 -10.98
CA HIS A 10 -15.14 16.08 -12.18
C HIS A 10 -13.82 15.31 -12.12
N GLN A 11 -12.86 15.80 -11.32
CA GLN A 11 -11.60 15.12 -11.09
C GLN A 11 -11.78 13.77 -10.39
N ASN A 12 -12.66 13.67 -9.39
CA ASN A 12 -12.92 12.38 -8.69
C ASN A 12 -13.28 11.21 -9.63
N VAL A 13 -14.11 11.43 -10.65
CA VAL A 13 -14.49 10.37 -11.61
C VAL A 13 -13.30 9.97 -12.49
N VAL A 14 -12.45 10.95 -12.84
CA VAL A 14 -11.23 10.71 -13.63
C VAL A 14 -10.14 10.07 -12.78
N ASP A 15 -10.01 10.46 -11.51
CA ASP A 15 -9.08 9.89 -10.52
C ASP A 15 -9.39 8.40 -10.30
N ASP A 16 -10.67 8.03 -10.21
CA ASP A 16 -11.06 6.63 -10.09
C ASP A 16 -10.70 5.81 -11.35
N CYS A 17 -10.81 6.40 -12.55
CA CYS A 17 -10.36 5.75 -13.77
C CYS A 17 -8.82 5.65 -13.85
N GLN A 18 -8.08 6.59 -13.26
CA GLN A 18 -6.61 6.57 -13.22
C GLN A 18 -6.06 5.45 -12.33
N ARG A 19 -6.86 4.95 -11.38
CA ARG A 19 -6.55 3.81 -10.51
C ARG A 19 -6.88 2.45 -11.13
N VAL A 20 -7.56 2.44 -12.28
CA VAL A 20 -7.98 1.23 -12.98
C VAL A 20 -6.99 0.87 -14.08
N SER A 21 -6.35 -0.28 -13.92
CA SER A 21 -5.57 -0.93 -14.94
C SER A 21 -6.44 -1.93 -15.71
N CYS A 22 -6.60 -1.73 -17.00
CA CYS A 22 -7.30 -2.65 -17.89
C CYS A 22 -6.31 -3.31 -18.86
N ASN A 23 -6.59 -4.56 -19.18
CA ASN A 23 -5.88 -5.26 -20.25
C ASN A 23 -6.34 -4.73 -21.62
N LYS A 24 -5.39 -4.29 -22.45
CA LYS A 24 -5.64 -3.69 -23.77
C LYS A 24 -5.95 -4.69 -24.89
N ASP A 25 -5.88 -6.00 -24.64
CA ASP A 25 -6.13 -7.00 -25.69
C ASP A 25 -7.57 -6.87 -26.25
N SER A 26 -7.68 -6.33 -27.47
CA SER A 26 -8.93 -6.09 -28.20
C SER A 26 -9.76 -7.36 -28.49
N SER A 27 -9.17 -8.54 -28.27
CA SER A 27 -9.80 -9.84 -28.39
C SER A 27 -10.61 -10.24 -27.16
N SER A 28 -10.59 -9.45 -26.06
CA SER A 28 -11.35 -9.77 -24.84
C SER A 28 -12.85 -9.60 -25.02
N ALA A 29 -13.37 -8.73 -25.90
CA ALA A 29 -14.82 -8.49 -25.98
C ALA A 29 -15.64 -9.77 -26.24
N TYR A 30 -15.07 -10.75 -26.95
CA TYR A 30 -15.71 -12.05 -27.21
C TYR A 30 -15.38 -13.12 -26.16
N SER A 31 -14.19 -13.11 -25.54
CA SER A 31 -13.80 -14.09 -24.52
C SER A 31 -14.30 -13.72 -23.11
N GLU A 32 -14.48 -12.44 -22.84
CA GLU A 32 -14.99 -11.83 -21.61
C GLU A 32 -16.51 -12.06 -21.47
N ALA A 33 -17.22 -12.17 -22.60
CA ALA A 33 -18.61 -12.59 -22.65
C ALA A 33 -18.82 -14.06 -22.20
N LEU A 34 -17.79 -14.89 -22.31
CA LEU A 34 -17.84 -16.32 -21.97
C LEU A 34 -17.24 -16.64 -20.59
N SER A 35 -16.25 -15.88 -20.12
CA SER A 35 -15.54 -16.15 -18.86
C SER A 35 -15.91 -15.21 -17.70
N GLY A 36 -16.78 -14.22 -17.92
CA GLY A 36 -17.12 -13.20 -16.91
C GLY A 36 -16.00 -12.18 -16.69
N ARG A 37 -16.37 -10.98 -16.21
CA ARG A 37 -15.39 -9.93 -15.87
C ARG A 37 -14.59 -10.34 -14.64
N CYS A 38 -13.27 -10.35 -14.75
CA CYS A 38 -12.37 -10.62 -13.62
C CYS A 38 -11.83 -9.30 -13.08
N VAL A 39 -12.08 -9.01 -11.80
CA VAL A 39 -11.57 -7.80 -11.14
C VAL A 39 -10.77 -8.20 -9.90
N ILE A 40 -9.53 -7.72 -9.81
CA ILE A 40 -8.65 -7.93 -8.67
C ILE A 40 -8.27 -6.56 -8.10
N VAL A 41 -8.34 -6.41 -6.78
CA VAL A 41 -8.01 -5.16 -6.09
C VAL A 41 -6.84 -5.39 -5.14
N LYS A 42 -5.88 -4.46 -5.13
CA LYS A 42 -4.72 -4.46 -4.22
C LYS A 42 -4.68 -3.18 -3.42
N GLU A 43 -4.51 -3.33 -2.11
CA GLU A 43 -4.37 -2.19 -1.21
C GLU A 43 -2.91 -1.73 -1.17
N ILE A 44 -2.74 -0.41 -1.27
CA ILE A 44 -1.44 0.25 -1.33
C ILE A 44 -1.40 1.42 -0.37
N VAL A 45 -0.18 1.84 -0.04
CA VAL A 45 0.10 3.01 0.77
C VAL A 45 1.03 3.91 -0.03
N LEU A 46 0.58 5.14 -0.24
CA LEU A 46 1.42 6.23 -0.72
C LEU A 46 1.90 7.00 0.50
N GLY A 47 3.18 7.34 0.55
CA GLY A 47 3.68 8.08 1.68
C GLY A 47 4.89 8.93 1.40
N CYS A 48 5.14 9.83 2.34
CA CYS A 48 6.28 10.71 2.38
C CYS A 48 6.80 10.79 3.81
N ARG A 49 8.12 10.60 3.98
CA ARG A 49 8.79 10.68 5.28
C ARG A 49 10.09 11.45 5.14
N ILE A 50 10.51 12.10 6.22
CA ILE A 50 11.85 12.67 6.31
C ILE A 50 12.85 11.53 6.29
N GLU A 51 13.85 11.63 5.42
CA GLU A 51 15.00 10.74 5.49
C GLU A 51 15.84 11.14 6.70
N TRP A 52 16.33 10.15 7.44
CA TRP A 52 17.08 10.42 8.65
C TRP A 52 18.36 11.19 8.31
N SER A 53 18.40 12.48 8.63
CA SER A 53 19.61 13.28 8.52
C SER A 53 20.57 12.91 9.65
N ASP A 54 21.82 12.61 9.31
CA ASP A 54 22.89 12.40 10.30
C ASP A 54 22.92 13.61 11.27
N PRO A 55 22.84 13.39 12.61
CA PRO A 55 22.91 14.48 13.57
C PRO A 55 24.22 15.29 13.50
N ASP A 56 25.28 14.72 12.92
CA ASP A 56 26.55 15.40 12.70
C ASP A 56 26.58 16.18 11.36
N MET A 57 25.51 16.10 10.56
CA MET A 57 25.40 16.83 9.31
C MET A 57 25.28 18.34 9.58
N PRO A 58 26.11 19.18 8.92
CA PRO A 58 26.01 20.62 9.06
C PRO A 58 24.59 21.15 8.76
N PRO A 59 24.09 22.18 9.46
CA PRO A 59 22.76 22.77 9.24
C PRO A 59 22.60 23.49 7.89
N MET A 60 23.60 23.38 7.02
CA MET A 60 23.62 23.95 5.67
C MET A 60 22.99 23.02 4.62
N TYR A 61 22.67 21.79 4.97
CA TYR A 61 22.05 20.82 4.07
C TYR A 61 20.53 20.90 4.15
N ASP A 62 19.90 20.98 2.99
CA ASP A 62 18.45 20.92 2.87
C ASP A 62 17.93 19.54 3.30
N GLN A 63 16.79 19.53 3.98
CA GLN A 63 16.16 18.31 4.44
C GLN A 63 15.68 17.46 3.27
N THR A 64 16.13 16.20 3.21
CA THR A 64 15.69 15.23 2.22
C THR A 64 14.45 14.48 2.68
N TRP A 65 13.59 14.18 1.71
CA TRP A 65 12.34 13.46 1.91
C TRP A 65 12.34 12.21 1.05
N CYS A 66 11.96 11.10 1.67
CA CYS A 66 11.72 9.84 1.01
C CYS A 66 10.23 9.74 0.66
N VAL A 67 9.93 9.65 -0.62
CA VAL A 67 8.58 9.43 -1.16
C VAL A 67 8.50 8.01 -1.64
N TYR A 68 7.42 7.31 -1.28
CA TYR A 68 7.32 5.88 -1.53
C TYR A 68 5.90 5.45 -1.90
N LEU A 69 5.86 4.38 -2.69
CA LEU A 69 4.69 3.57 -2.95
C LEU A 69 4.98 2.16 -2.44
N ARG A 70 4.16 1.68 -1.50
CA ARG A 70 4.31 0.34 -0.92
C ARG A 70 2.99 -0.39 -0.87
N GLN A 71 3.06 -1.71 -0.78
CA GLN A 71 1.87 -2.50 -0.45
C GLN A 71 1.44 -2.25 0.99
N GLN A 72 0.14 -2.38 1.23
CA GLN A 72 -0.35 -2.53 2.60
C GLN A 72 0.11 -3.88 3.17
N GLU A 73 0.37 -3.91 4.48
CA GLU A 73 0.84 -5.11 5.19
C GLU A 73 -0.10 -6.31 4.96
N GLY A 74 0.48 -7.50 4.76
CA GLY A 74 -0.26 -8.73 4.47
C GLY A 74 -0.61 -8.97 2.99
N ASN A 75 -0.29 -8.03 2.10
CA ASN A 75 -0.44 -8.21 0.65
C ASN A 75 0.79 -8.84 -0.03
N ALA A 76 0.59 -9.23 -1.29
CA ALA A 76 1.65 -9.74 -2.14
C ALA A 76 2.66 -8.68 -2.55
N SER A 77 3.95 -9.08 -2.53
CA SER A 77 5.10 -8.27 -2.96
C SER A 77 4.79 -7.53 -4.27
N MET A 78 4.86 -6.19 -4.24
CA MET A 78 4.61 -5.36 -5.43
C MET A 78 5.55 -5.70 -6.58
N GLU A 79 6.77 -6.15 -6.31
CA GLU A 79 7.75 -6.52 -7.35
C GLU A 79 7.24 -7.58 -8.34
N LYS A 80 6.24 -8.39 -7.93
CA LYS A 80 5.68 -9.47 -8.76
C LYS A 80 4.81 -8.94 -9.90
N TYR A 81 4.20 -7.77 -9.72
CA TYR A 81 3.19 -7.24 -10.63
C TYR A 81 3.47 -5.80 -11.06
N VAL A 82 4.30 -5.05 -10.33
CA VAL A 82 4.78 -3.72 -10.71
C VAL A 82 6.18 -3.83 -11.29
N ARG A 83 6.36 -3.23 -12.47
CA ARG A 83 7.64 -3.15 -13.17
C ARG A 83 8.40 -1.90 -12.81
N ARG A 84 7.69 -0.77 -12.71
CA ARG A 84 8.31 0.54 -12.63
C ARG A 84 7.36 1.54 -12.01
N VAL A 85 7.90 2.44 -11.20
CA VAL A 85 7.19 3.62 -10.69
C VAL A 85 7.96 4.86 -11.09
N THR A 86 7.26 5.78 -11.75
CA THR A 86 7.79 7.09 -12.13
C THR A 86 7.18 8.16 -11.23
N PHE A 87 8.03 8.93 -10.57
CA PHE A 87 7.65 9.99 -9.66
C PHE A 87 7.91 11.34 -10.32
N ARG A 88 6.88 12.19 -10.36
CA ARG A 88 6.97 13.59 -10.80
C ARG A 88 6.79 14.50 -9.61
N MET A 89 7.89 15.05 -9.11
CA MET A 89 7.94 15.86 -7.88
C MET A 89 7.53 17.32 -8.07
N SER A 90 7.45 17.82 -9.31
CA SER A 90 6.93 19.14 -9.60
C SER A 90 6.38 19.20 -11.03
N PRO A 91 5.16 19.73 -11.24
CA PRO A 91 4.63 19.95 -12.58
C PRO A 91 5.34 21.08 -13.34
N ARG A 92 6.09 21.95 -12.63
CA ARG A 92 6.73 23.15 -13.19
C ARG A 92 8.18 22.95 -13.59
N LEU A 93 8.82 21.89 -13.09
CA LEU A 93 10.23 21.62 -13.36
C LEU A 93 10.33 20.32 -14.17
N PRO A 94 10.58 20.38 -15.49
CA PRO A 94 10.69 19.20 -16.35
C PRO A 94 11.82 18.23 -15.95
N MET A 95 12.70 18.62 -15.02
CA MET A 95 13.86 17.84 -14.58
C MET A 95 13.65 16.96 -13.34
N ARG A 96 12.49 16.96 -12.67
CA ARG A 96 12.28 16.13 -11.47
C ARG A 96 11.41 14.90 -11.72
N LEU A 97 11.75 14.19 -12.79
CA LEU A 97 11.21 12.86 -13.06
C LEU A 97 12.21 11.84 -12.54
N GLN A 98 11.83 11.12 -11.49
CA GLN A 98 12.64 10.05 -10.92
C GLN A 98 11.95 8.71 -11.16
N VAL A 99 12.73 7.65 -11.31
CA VAL A 99 12.22 6.34 -11.69
C VAL A 99 12.76 5.29 -10.72
N ALA A 100 11.87 4.47 -10.18
CA ALA A 100 12.19 3.25 -9.46
C ALA A 100 11.80 2.05 -10.33
N ASP A 101 12.79 1.37 -10.91
CA ASP A 101 12.61 0.20 -11.79
C ASP A 101 12.50 -1.13 -11.01
N SER A 102 12.65 -1.09 -9.70
CA SER A 102 12.53 -2.27 -8.83
C SER A 102 12.07 -1.87 -7.43
N ALA A 103 11.52 -2.83 -6.68
CA ALA A 103 11.22 -2.63 -5.28
C ALA A 103 12.51 -2.45 -4.45
N PRO A 104 12.49 -1.65 -3.36
CA PRO A 104 11.39 -0.80 -2.91
C PRO A 104 11.13 0.36 -3.87
N PHE A 105 9.86 0.63 -4.17
CA PHE A 105 9.47 1.72 -5.06
C PHE A 105 9.45 3.04 -4.29
N GLU A 106 10.63 3.56 -4.01
CA GLU A 106 10.83 4.81 -3.29
C GLU A 106 11.96 5.63 -3.90
N ILE A 107 11.91 6.93 -3.64
CA ILE A 107 12.92 7.88 -4.05
C ILE A 107 13.21 8.86 -2.92
N THR A 108 14.45 9.35 -2.88
CA THR A 108 14.87 10.40 -1.96
C THR A 108 15.13 11.67 -2.77
N ASP A 109 14.48 12.78 -2.40
CA ASP A 109 14.71 14.07 -3.03
C ASP A 109 14.55 15.21 -2.01
N VAL A 110 15.13 16.37 -2.33
CA VAL A 110 14.89 17.61 -1.59
C VAL A 110 13.56 18.20 -2.07
N LEU A 111 12.52 18.02 -1.26
CA LEU A 111 11.19 18.58 -1.52
C LEU A 111 11.09 20.00 -0.97
N VAL A 112 11.07 20.99 -1.86
CA VAL A 112 10.91 22.42 -1.53
C VAL A 112 9.50 22.92 -1.89
N SER A 113 8.51 22.02 -1.89
CA SER A 113 7.37 22.15 -2.82
C SER A 113 6.01 21.98 -2.15
N ASP A 114 5.12 22.96 -2.40
CA ASP A 114 3.67 22.91 -2.15
C ASP A 114 2.90 22.20 -3.28
N PHE A 115 3.59 21.46 -4.16
CA PHE A 115 2.98 20.76 -5.30
C PHE A 115 2.70 19.30 -4.97
N PRO A 116 1.63 18.72 -5.55
CA PRO A 116 1.36 17.29 -5.42
C PRO A 116 2.43 16.48 -6.16
N ILE A 117 2.68 15.28 -5.65
CA ILE A 117 3.60 14.32 -6.28
C ILE A 117 2.75 13.34 -7.08
N GLU A 118 3.02 13.25 -8.38
CA GLU A 118 2.35 12.28 -9.25
C GLU A 118 3.20 11.03 -9.36
N MET A 119 2.56 9.86 -9.21
CA MET A 119 3.19 8.55 -9.34
C MET A 119 2.51 7.80 -10.49
N GLN A 120 3.27 7.48 -11.54
CA GLN A 120 2.81 6.61 -12.61
C GLN A 120 3.36 5.21 -12.38
N VAL A 121 2.48 4.23 -12.30
CA VAL A 121 2.81 2.84 -12.04
C VAL A 121 2.61 2.04 -13.31
N GLU A 122 3.67 1.36 -13.73
CA GLU A 122 3.64 0.43 -14.84
C GLU A 122 3.79 -1.01 -14.34
N TYR A 123 3.08 -1.91 -15.01
CA TYR A 123 2.98 -3.30 -14.60
C TYR A 123 3.94 -4.19 -15.37
N THR A 124 4.22 -5.37 -14.80
CA THR A 124 5.08 -6.39 -15.42
C THR A 124 4.47 -6.91 -16.72
N ASP A 125 3.14 -7.01 -16.77
CA ASP A 125 2.41 -7.27 -18.01
C ASP A 125 2.25 -5.98 -18.84
N PRO A 126 2.91 -5.85 -20.01
CA PRO A 126 2.84 -4.64 -20.84
C PRO A 126 1.47 -4.42 -21.47
N LYS A 127 0.58 -5.42 -21.44
CA LYS A 127 -0.79 -5.29 -21.94
C LYS A 127 -1.69 -4.54 -20.96
N MET A 128 -1.31 -4.46 -19.70
CA MET A 128 -2.03 -3.72 -18.67
C MET A 128 -1.77 -2.22 -18.82
N THR A 129 -2.81 -1.39 -18.76
CA THR A 129 -2.65 0.07 -18.74
C THR A 129 -1.94 0.52 -17.48
N ALA A 130 -1.03 1.48 -17.60
CA ALA A 130 -0.44 2.14 -16.44
C ALA A 130 -1.52 2.87 -15.63
N THR A 131 -1.34 2.94 -14.32
CA THR A 131 -2.20 3.72 -13.41
C THR A 131 -1.46 4.92 -12.87
N SER A 132 -2.20 5.97 -12.52
CA SER A 132 -1.65 7.20 -11.96
C SER A 132 -2.24 7.45 -10.58
N TYR A 133 -1.38 7.89 -9.66
CA TYR A 133 -1.75 8.28 -8.31
C TYR A 133 -1.18 9.66 -8.01
N VAL A 134 -1.88 10.41 -7.16
CA VAL A 134 -1.48 11.75 -6.76
C VAL A 134 -1.38 11.78 -5.25
N PHE A 135 -0.17 11.92 -4.73
CA PHE A 135 0.05 12.20 -3.32
C PHE A 135 -0.08 13.71 -3.10
N PRO A 136 -0.93 14.15 -2.15
CA PRO A 136 -1.12 15.57 -1.89
C PRO A 136 0.20 16.23 -1.48
N PRO A 137 0.34 17.56 -1.63
CA PRO A 137 1.53 18.26 -1.18
C PRO A 137 1.82 17.89 0.28
N PRO A 138 3.01 17.33 0.57
CA PRO A 138 3.35 16.94 1.93
C PRO A 138 3.30 18.18 2.81
N ARG A 139 2.69 18.05 4.00
CA ARG A 139 2.78 19.12 4.99
C ARG A 139 4.18 19.04 5.60
N LEU A 140 5.15 19.68 4.94
CA LEU A 140 6.57 19.70 5.30
C LEU A 140 6.88 20.28 6.70
N ALA A 141 5.86 20.58 7.51
CA ALA A 141 5.94 21.13 8.85
C ALA A 141 6.05 20.07 9.97
N GLY A 142 6.06 18.76 9.67
CA GLY A 142 6.04 17.68 10.67
C GLY A 142 7.15 16.63 10.49
N ARG A 143 7.62 16.04 11.61
CA ARG A 143 8.53 14.87 11.62
C ARG A 143 7.84 13.53 11.40
N THR A 144 6.52 13.52 11.37
CA THR A 144 5.72 12.30 11.22
C THR A 144 5.56 11.95 9.74
N PRO A 145 5.71 10.67 9.38
CA PRO A 145 5.39 10.22 8.02
C PRO A 145 3.93 10.53 7.70
N GLU A 146 3.69 11.10 6.53
CA GLU A 146 2.34 11.32 5.99
C GLU A 146 2.04 10.17 5.04
N GLU A 147 1.02 9.38 5.35
CA GLU A 147 0.61 8.21 4.58
C GLU A 147 -0.85 8.32 4.18
N THR A 148 -1.17 7.87 2.97
CA THR A 148 -2.54 7.73 2.46
C THR A 148 -2.70 6.32 1.89
N THR A 149 -3.72 5.61 2.37
CA THR A 149 -4.12 4.32 1.80
C THR A 149 -4.94 4.53 0.54
N ASP A 150 -4.64 3.72 -0.49
CA ASP A 150 -5.36 3.72 -1.77
C ASP A 150 -5.45 2.29 -2.33
N LYS A 151 -6.06 2.14 -3.50
CA LYS A 151 -6.30 0.85 -4.15
C LYS A 151 -5.84 0.87 -5.60
N MET A 152 -5.16 -0.20 -6.01
CA MET A 152 -4.94 -0.54 -7.41
C MET A 152 -6.04 -1.49 -7.87
N ILE A 153 -6.71 -1.18 -8.97
CA ILE A 153 -7.82 -1.98 -9.49
C ILE A 153 -7.40 -2.58 -10.84
N PHE A 154 -7.39 -3.90 -10.94
CA PHE A 154 -7.03 -4.62 -12.15
C PHE A 154 -8.28 -5.24 -12.78
N VAL A 155 -8.59 -4.87 -14.02
CA VAL A 155 -9.74 -5.36 -14.78
C VAL A 155 -9.23 -6.24 -15.93
N ASN A 156 -9.73 -7.47 -15.94
CA ASN A 156 -9.36 -8.54 -16.86
C ASN A 156 -7.85 -8.75 -17.00
N PRO A 157 -7.09 -8.85 -15.89
CA PRO A 157 -5.68 -9.18 -15.95
C PRO A 157 -5.44 -10.48 -16.73
N SER A 158 -4.32 -10.56 -17.46
CA SER A 158 -3.91 -11.77 -18.17
C SER A 158 -3.75 -12.96 -17.21
N ALA A 159 -3.70 -14.18 -17.74
CA ALA A 159 -3.54 -15.37 -16.90
C ALA A 159 -2.29 -15.29 -16.01
N ASP A 160 -1.16 -14.83 -16.57
CA ASP A 160 0.10 -14.68 -15.84
C ASP A 160 0.02 -13.54 -14.81
N MET A 161 -0.57 -12.40 -15.17
CA MET A 161 -0.78 -11.28 -14.25
C MET A 161 -1.68 -11.68 -13.07
N ARG A 162 -2.72 -12.50 -13.30
CA ARG A 162 -3.56 -13.05 -12.21
C ARG A 162 -2.75 -13.87 -11.23
N LEU A 163 -1.82 -14.69 -11.71
CA LEU A 163 -0.93 -15.47 -10.83
C LEU A 163 -0.05 -14.53 -10.01
N SER A 164 0.60 -13.55 -10.64
CA SER A 164 1.42 -12.54 -9.92
C SER A 164 0.63 -11.77 -8.86
N LEU A 165 -0.62 -11.40 -9.17
CA LEU A 165 -1.50 -10.70 -8.25
C LEU A 165 -1.99 -11.59 -7.09
N THR A 166 -2.18 -12.89 -7.31
CA THR A 166 -2.73 -13.81 -6.28
C THR A 166 -1.65 -14.50 -5.45
N ALA A 167 -0.40 -14.50 -5.90
CA ALA A 167 0.73 -15.26 -5.35
C ALA A 167 1.18 -14.93 -3.91
N SER A 168 0.36 -14.29 -3.08
CA SER A 168 0.48 -14.27 -1.60
C SER A 168 -0.67 -13.55 -0.90
N SER A 169 -1.91 -13.83 -1.29
CA SER A 169 -3.03 -13.65 -0.35
C SER A 169 -3.24 -14.95 0.41
N SER A 170 -3.00 -14.95 1.72
CA SER A 170 -3.63 -15.97 2.58
C SER A 170 -5.13 -16.00 2.26
N PRO A 171 -5.75 -17.19 2.10
CA PRO A 171 -7.08 -17.31 1.53
C PRO A 171 -8.14 -16.79 2.52
N ALA A 172 -8.47 -15.52 2.41
CA ALA A 172 -9.66 -14.95 3.04
C ALA A 172 -10.44 -14.15 1.99
N THR A 173 -11.57 -14.73 1.58
CA THR A 173 -12.70 -14.07 0.91
C THR A 173 -12.59 -13.86 -0.61
N LEU A 174 -12.72 -14.96 -1.37
CA LEU A 174 -13.35 -14.90 -2.69
C LEU A 174 -14.87 -15.01 -2.50
N ALA A 175 -15.58 -13.88 -2.49
CA ALA A 175 -17.03 -13.87 -2.58
C ALA A 175 -17.45 -14.08 -4.04
N VAL A 176 -17.71 -15.33 -4.41
CA VAL A 176 -18.43 -15.66 -5.63
C VAL A 176 -19.92 -15.48 -5.35
N ALA A 177 -20.51 -14.43 -5.91
CA ALA A 177 -21.95 -14.26 -5.97
C ALA A 177 -22.51 -15.16 -7.07
N THR A 178 -22.82 -16.41 -6.74
CA THR A 178 -23.72 -17.25 -7.53
C THR A 178 -25.03 -17.41 -6.77
N GLY A 179 -26.07 -16.76 -7.28
CA GLY A 179 -27.43 -17.00 -6.81
C GLY A 179 -27.87 -18.40 -7.21
N ALA A 180 -28.27 -19.20 -6.22
CA ALA A 180 -29.21 -20.31 -6.39
C ALA A 180 -29.86 -20.63 -5.05
N SER A 181 -31.18 -20.63 -5.07
CA SER A 181 -32.12 -20.92 -4.00
C SER A 181 -32.12 -22.39 -3.55
N SER A 182 -32.85 -22.62 -2.43
CA SER A 182 -33.48 -23.87 -1.95
C SER A 182 -32.69 -24.91 -1.12
N SER A 183 -32.84 -24.76 0.21
CA SER A 183 -33.50 -25.68 1.17
C SER A 183 -32.97 -27.10 1.50
N ALA A 184 -32.72 -27.28 2.82
CA ALA A 184 -32.99 -28.44 3.73
C ALA A 184 -32.28 -29.79 3.42
N SER A 185 -31.84 -30.65 4.35
CA SER A 185 -32.25 -30.96 5.74
C SER A 185 -31.21 -31.88 6.45
N SER A 186 -31.40 -31.99 7.79
CA SER A 186 -31.14 -33.14 8.69
C SER A 186 -29.74 -33.46 9.29
N LEU A 187 -29.73 -33.38 10.64
CA LEU A 187 -28.89 -34.01 11.69
C LEU A 187 -29.08 -35.56 11.76
N PRO A 188 -28.57 -36.31 12.77
CA PRO A 188 -27.24 -36.36 13.43
C PRO A 188 -26.71 -37.82 13.59
N SER A 189 -25.47 -38.04 14.04
CA SER A 189 -25.16 -39.25 14.84
C SER A 189 -23.92 -39.12 15.73
N ASN A 190 -24.09 -39.69 16.92
CA ASN A 190 -23.32 -39.65 18.15
C ASN A 190 -22.34 -40.83 18.23
N SER A 191 -21.12 -40.66 18.77
CA SER A 191 -20.38 -41.79 19.36
C SER A 191 -19.51 -41.36 20.54
N ARG A 192 -19.72 -42.11 21.63
CA ARG A 192 -19.11 -41.98 22.95
C ARG A 192 -17.73 -42.62 22.96
N GLY A 193 -16.80 -42.05 23.73
CA GLY A 193 -15.53 -42.70 24.08
C GLY A 193 -14.84 -41.96 25.22
N ALA A 194 -15.25 -42.24 26.47
CA ALA A 194 -14.61 -41.75 27.68
C ALA A 194 -13.56 -42.75 28.17
N LYS A 195 -12.31 -42.32 28.43
CA LYS A 195 -11.43 -42.89 29.47
C LYS A 195 -10.54 -41.82 30.11
N LYS A 196 -10.42 -41.96 31.43
CA LYS A 196 -9.76 -41.13 32.46
C LYS A 196 -8.24 -41.34 32.55
N GLY A 197 -7.55 -40.38 33.17
CA GLY A 197 -6.25 -40.50 33.87
C GLY A 197 -5.53 -39.13 33.82
N LEU A 198 -5.48 -38.26 34.83
CA LEU A 198 -5.12 -38.31 36.27
C LEU A 198 -3.59 -38.18 36.54
N LEU A 199 -3.24 -37.13 37.33
CA LEU A 199 -1.97 -36.82 38.06
C LEU A 199 -0.78 -36.33 37.20
N ALA A 200 0.08 -35.39 37.60
CA ALA A 200 0.32 -34.49 38.75
C ALA A 200 1.31 -33.41 38.22
N GLY A 201 1.34 -32.13 38.62
CA GLY A 201 1.72 -31.62 39.93
C GLY A 201 3.16 -31.06 39.91
N LEU A 202 3.34 -29.88 40.53
CA LEU A 202 4.58 -29.17 40.92
C LEU A 202 5.21 -28.20 39.89
N ASP A 203 5.86 -27.10 40.28
CA ASP A 203 5.68 -26.05 41.30
C ASP A 203 6.84 -25.05 41.04
N VAL A 204 6.51 -23.76 40.94
CA VAL A 204 7.18 -22.60 41.59
C VAL A 204 8.71 -22.37 41.46
N LYS A 205 9.09 -21.18 40.94
CA LYS A 205 9.82 -20.06 41.62
C LYS A 205 10.18 -18.93 40.63
N LYS A 206 9.68 -17.69 40.86
CA LYS A 206 10.37 -16.51 41.47
C LYS A 206 11.64 -16.06 40.72
N ALA A 207 12.05 -14.80 40.59
CA ALA A 207 11.55 -13.43 40.79
C ALA A 207 12.81 -12.55 40.66
N ALA A 208 12.79 -11.38 39.99
CA ALA A 208 13.64 -10.22 40.34
C ALA A 208 13.39 -8.98 39.45
N LYS A 209 12.86 -7.92 40.07
CA LYS A 209 13.21 -6.50 39.85
C LYS A 209 14.26 -6.11 40.91
N PRO A 210 14.79 -4.86 41.04
CA PRO A 210 14.87 -3.69 40.15
C PRO A 210 16.31 -3.11 40.09
N LYS A 211 16.54 -1.99 39.37
CA LYS A 211 17.38 -0.87 39.88
C LYS A 211 17.13 0.45 39.13
N LYS A 212 16.73 1.46 39.92
CA LYS A 212 16.82 2.90 39.60
C LYS A 212 18.27 3.36 39.81
N SER A 213 18.74 4.28 38.97
CA SER A 213 19.69 5.31 39.38
C SER A 213 19.33 6.60 38.64
N GLY A 214 19.29 7.70 39.39
CA GLY A 214 19.14 9.05 38.86
C GLY A 214 20.40 9.87 39.14
N MET A 215 20.66 10.88 38.32
CA MET A 215 21.44 12.08 38.60
C MET A 215 20.88 13.18 37.66
N ALA A 216 20.23 14.22 38.17
CA ALA A 216 20.78 15.47 38.71
C ALA A 216 21.09 16.52 37.64
N ALA A 217 20.55 17.72 37.88
CA ALA A 217 20.45 18.86 36.98
C ALA A 217 21.76 19.65 36.80
N LYS A 218 21.83 20.43 35.71
CA LYS A 218 22.55 21.72 35.71
C LYS A 218 21.85 22.73 34.78
N ARG A 219 21.30 23.76 35.40
CA ARG A 219 20.90 25.02 34.77
C ARG A 219 22.16 25.78 34.36
N PHE A 220 22.20 26.32 33.15
CA PHE A 220 23.10 27.40 32.78
C PHE A 220 22.25 28.62 32.40
N ASN A 221 22.37 29.67 33.22
CA ASN A 221 22.02 31.04 32.85
C ASN A 221 23.25 31.65 32.19
N ILE A 222 23.06 32.29 31.04
CA ILE A 222 24.02 33.24 30.48
C ILE A 222 23.34 34.61 30.50
N ARG A 223 24.06 35.59 31.03
CA ARG A 223 23.72 37.01 31.05
C ARG A 223 23.93 37.64 29.68
#